data_AF-A0A2A2ZN88-F1
#
_entry.id   AF-A0A2A2ZN88-F1
#
_cell.length_a   1.000
_cell.length_b   1.000
_cell.length_c   1.000
_cell.angle_alpha   90.00
_cell.angle_beta   90.00
_cell.angle_gamma   90.00
#
_symmetry.space_group_name_H-M   'P 1'
#
loop_
_entity.id
_entity.type
_entity.pdbx_description
1 polymer ?
#
loop_
_entity_poly.entity_id
_entity_poly.type
_entity_poly.pdbx_seq_one_letter_code
_entity_poly.pdbx_strand_id
1 'polypeptide(L)'
;MSQPDLPHTWDPAPLAAALNLLAGDTRAAGDIVFDFGPAGTVTVALDLDATALPRDVLDGLLAQLAELSLLAARTQTAPSRT
;
A
#
# COMPACT_ATOMS: atom_id res chain seq x y z
N MET A 1 -7.12 -24.60 -1.74
CA MET A 1 -7.00 -23.16 -2.03
C MET A 1 -5.51 -22.87 -2.07
N SER A 2 -4.94 -22.59 -3.24
CA SER A 2 -3.52 -22.25 -3.35
C SER A 2 -3.31 -20.86 -2.75
N GLN A 3 -2.42 -20.73 -1.79
CA GLN A 3 -1.99 -19.44 -1.27
C GLN A 3 -1.43 -18.64 -2.46
N PRO A 4 -1.86 -17.39 -2.70
CA PRO A 4 -1.30 -16.61 -3.79
C PRO A 4 0.20 -16.43 -3.55
N ASP A 5 1.02 -16.91 -4.50
CA ASP A 5 2.45 -16.66 -4.49
C ASP A 5 2.68 -15.15 -4.61
N LEU A 6 3.20 -14.55 -3.54
CA LEU A 6 3.57 -13.15 -3.55
C LEU A 6 4.86 -12.99 -4.40
N PRO A 7 4.95 -11.94 -5.24
CA PRO A 7 6.18 -11.64 -5.94
C PRO A 7 7.33 -11.50 -4.93
N HIS A 8 8.53 -12.00 -5.26
CA HIS A 8 9.71 -11.84 -4.39
C HIS A 8 10.11 -10.37 -4.20
N THR A 9 9.63 -9.50 -5.09
CA THR A 9 9.76 -8.03 -5.06
C THR A 9 8.68 -7.35 -4.23
N TRP A 10 7.80 -8.10 -3.55
CA TRP A 10 6.75 -7.51 -2.73
C TRP A 10 7.33 -6.89 -1.46
N ASP A 11 7.13 -5.58 -1.33
CA ASP A 11 7.50 -4.80 -0.15
C ASP A 11 6.27 -4.60 0.76
N PRO A 12 6.30 -5.10 2.02
CA PRO A 12 5.24 -4.88 2.99
C PRO A 12 5.27 -3.48 3.64
N ALA A 13 6.35 -2.70 3.48
CA ALA A 13 6.52 -1.41 4.14
C ALA A 13 5.37 -0.40 3.86
N PRO A 14 4.83 -0.28 2.64
CA PRO A 14 3.72 0.64 2.36
C PRO A 14 2.46 0.28 3.15
N LEU A 15 2.16 -1.02 3.28
CA LEU A 15 1.00 -1.49 4.04
C LEU A 15 1.22 -1.33 5.55
N ALA A 16 2.44 -1.56 6.05
CA ALA A 16 2.79 -1.30 7.44
C ALA A 16 2.67 0.20 7.79
N ALA A 17 3.09 1.09 6.88
CA ALA A 17 2.92 2.53 7.05
C ALA A 17 1.44 2.92 7.09
N ALA A 18 0.61 2.37 6.20
CA ALA A 18 -0.84 2.56 6.22
C ALA A 18 -1.47 2.11 7.55
N LEU A 19 -1.13 0.91 8.00
CA LEU A 19 -1.62 0.36 9.27
C LEU A 19 -1.21 1.23 10.46
N ASN A 20 0.03 1.73 10.48
CA ASN A 20 0.49 2.61 11.55
C ASN A 20 -0.29 3.94 11.59
N LEU A 21 -0.62 4.51 10.42
CA LEU A 21 -1.45 5.72 10.35
C LEU A 21 -2.89 5.45 10.80
N LEU A 22 -3.43 4.28 10.46
CA LEU A 22 -4.81 3.90 10.74
C LEU A 22 -5.04 3.33 12.15
N ALA A 23 -4.00 2.78 12.78
CA ALA A 23 -4.05 2.25 14.14
C ALA A 23 -4.00 3.34 15.23
N GLY A 24 -3.78 4.60 14.84
CA GLY A 24 -3.80 5.72 15.78
C GLY A 24 -5.22 6.08 16.19
N ASP A 25 -5.44 6.28 17.49
CA ASP A 25 -6.70 6.82 18.05
C ASP A 25 -6.86 8.34 17.81
N THR A 26 -6.16 8.89 16.82
CA THR A 26 -6.10 10.32 16.52
C THR A 26 -5.95 10.56 15.03
N ARG A 27 -6.19 11.79 14.59
CA ARG A 27 -5.88 12.22 13.22
C ARG A 27 -4.39 12.02 12.94
N ALA A 28 -4.07 11.26 11.91
CA ALA A 28 -2.72 10.95 11.49
C ALA A 28 -2.49 11.42 10.05
N ALA A 29 -1.34 12.03 9.80
CA ALA A 29 -0.90 12.39 8.47
C ALA A 29 0.43 11.72 8.16
N GLY A 30 0.58 11.20 6.95
CA GLY A 30 1.82 10.58 6.50
C GLY A 30 1.82 10.22 5.03
N ASP A 31 3.02 10.01 4.52
CA ASP A 31 3.25 9.63 3.13
C ASP A 31 3.51 8.13 3.04
N ILE A 32 2.83 7.48 2.10
CA ILE A 32 3.05 6.08 1.73
C ILE A 32 3.67 6.05 0.35
N VAL A 33 4.86 5.47 0.26
CA VAL A 33 5.65 5.43 -0.97
C VAL A 33 5.59 4.04 -1.58
N PHE A 34 5.23 3.96 -2.86
CA PHE A 34 5.18 2.73 -3.65
C PHE A 34 6.21 2.80 -4.77
N ASP A 35 7.18 1.88 -4.76
CA ASP A 35 8.22 1.80 -5.78
C ASP A 35 7.82 0.84 -6.90
N PHE A 36 7.65 1.36 -8.13
CA PHE A 36 7.37 0.58 -9.33
C PHE A 36 8.65 0.28 -10.14
N GLY A 37 9.82 0.46 -9.53
CA GLY A 37 11.12 0.24 -10.13
C GLY A 37 11.34 1.16 -11.33
N PRO A 38 11.61 0.63 -12.55
CA PRO A 38 11.87 1.47 -13.73
C PRO A 38 10.71 2.39 -14.13
N ALA A 39 9.47 2.06 -13.73
CA ALA A 39 8.31 2.90 -13.99
C ALA A 39 8.21 4.13 -13.05
N GLY A 40 9.08 4.19 -12.02
CA GLY A 40 9.16 5.29 -11.07
C GLY A 40 8.46 4.99 -9.74
N THR A 41 8.15 6.05 -9.00
CA THR A 41 7.62 5.97 -7.64
C THR A 41 6.30 6.73 -7.54
N VAL A 42 5.32 6.15 -6.85
CA VAL A 42 4.05 6.82 -6.51
C VAL A 42 4.04 7.10 -5.02
N THR A 43 3.75 8.35 -4.65
CA THR A 43 3.55 8.74 -3.25
C THR A 43 2.08 9.04 -3.00
N VAL A 44 1.50 8.40 -2.00
CA VAL A 44 0.14 8.65 -1.52
C VAL A 44 0.25 9.37 -0.18
N ALA A 45 -0.09 10.66 -0.17
CA ALA A 45 -0.23 11.41 1.06
C ALA A 45 -1.61 11.12 1.67
N LEU A 46 -1.62 10.63 2.91
CA LEU A 46 -2.83 10.39 3.67
C LEU A 46 -2.89 11.39 4.83
N ASP A 47 -4.03 12.04 4.99
CA ASP A 47 -4.39 12.83 6.17
C ASP A 47 -5.76 12.34 6.60
N LEU A 48 -5.77 11.45 7.59
CA LEU A 48 -6.93 10.67 7.97
C LEU A 48 -7.24 10.87 9.44
N ASP A 49 -8.52 11.13 9.72
CA ASP A 49 -9.06 10.99 11.06
C ASP A 49 -9.69 9.60 11.18
N ALA A 50 -8.90 8.63 11.66
CA ALA A 50 -9.34 7.24 11.81
C ALA A 50 -10.52 7.10 12.79
N THR A 51 -10.70 8.05 13.72
CA THR A 51 -11.83 8.05 14.67
C THR A 51 -13.15 8.50 14.03
N ALA A 52 -13.08 9.24 12.93
CA ALA A 52 -14.23 9.76 12.20
C ALA A 52 -14.68 8.85 11.05
N LEU A 53 -13.90 7.83 10.69
CA LEU A 53 -14.17 6.95 9.55
C LEU A 53 -14.82 5.63 10.00
N PRO A 54 -15.86 5.13 9.29
CA PRO A 54 -16.40 3.81 9.54
C PRO A 54 -15.34 2.72 9.28
N ARG A 55 -15.40 1.63 10.04
CA ARG A 55 -14.45 0.52 9.89
C ARG A 55 -14.40 -0.06 8.48
N ASP A 56 -15.54 -0.20 7.80
CA ASP A 56 -15.59 -0.70 6.43
C ASP A 56 -14.85 0.21 5.42
N VAL A 57 -14.80 1.51 5.71
CA VAL A 57 -14.04 2.49 4.90
C VAL A 57 -12.54 2.33 5.14
N LEU A 58 -12.12 2.13 6.40
CA LEU A 58 -10.72 1.81 6.72
C LEU A 58 -10.27 0.50 6.06
N ASP A 59 -11.08 -0.56 6.17
CA ASP A 59 -10.77 -1.87 5.61
C ASP A 59 -10.70 -1.80 4.07
N GLY A 60 -11.60 -1.04 3.44
CA GLY A 60 -11.56 -0.77 1.99
C GLY A 60 -10.30 0.00 1.56
N LEU A 61 -9.90 1.02 2.31
CA LEU A 61 -8.67 1.76 2.04
C LEU A 61 -7.43 0.85 2.17
N LEU A 62 -7.36 0.04 3.22
CA LEU A 62 -6.29 -0.95 3.41
C LEU A 62 -6.20 -1.94 2.26
N ALA A 63 -7.34 -2.43 1.77
CA ALA A 63 -7.39 -3.33 0.61
C ALA A 63 -6.83 -2.65 -0.65
N GLN A 64 -7.20 -1.40 -0.92
CA GLN A 64 -6.69 -0.64 -2.07
C GLN A 64 -5.18 -0.39 -1.98
N LEU A 65 -4.66 -0.07 -0.80
CA LEU A 65 -3.22 0.10 -0.59
C LEU A 65 -2.46 -1.22 -0.73
N ALA A 66 -3.04 -2.33 -0.28
CA ALA A 66 -2.47 -3.66 -0.50
C ALA A 66 -2.44 -4.04 -1.99
N GLU A 67 -3.51 -3.75 -2.74
CA GLU A 67 -3.55 -3.95 -4.19
C GLU A 67 -2.50 -3.11 -4.92
N LEU A 68 -2.29 -1.86 -4.50
CA LEU A 68 -1.28 -0.98 -5.07
C LEU A 68 0.15 -1.47 -4.77
N SER A 69 0.42 -1.93 -3.55
CA SER A 69 1.68 -2.57 -3.17
C SER A 69 1.95 -3.84 -4.00
N LEU A 70 0.92 -4.67 -4.22
CA LEU A 70 1.04 -5.85 -5.05
C LEU A 70 1.27 -5.49 -6.53
N LEU A 71 0.62 -4.45 -7.04
CA LEU A 71 0.82 -3.96 -8.39
C LEU A 71 2.26 -3.47 -8.57
N ALA A 72 2.77 -2.66 -7.64
CA ALA A 72 4.14 -2.18 -7.63
C ALA A 72 5.14 -3.35 -7.70
N ALA A 73 4.96 -4.36 -6.85
CA ALA A 73 5.78 -5.57 -6.85
C ALA A 73 5.79 -6.30 -8.20
N ARG A 74 4.62 -6.44 -8.86
CA ARG A 74 4.48 -7.09 -10.17
C ARG A 74 5.15 -6.29 -11.30
N THR A 75 5.12 -4.96 -11.24
CA THR A 75 5.79 -4.12 -12.25
C THR A 75 7.30 -4.27 -12.22
N GLN A 76 7.88 -4.52 -11.04
CA GLN A 76 9.31 -4.78 -10.89
C GLN A 76 9.74 -6.15 -11.44
N THR A 77 8.81 -7.11 -11.53
CA THR A 77 9.08 -8.44 -12.08
C THR A 77 8.92 -8.51 -13.61
N ALA A 78 8.37 -7.46 -14.24
CA ALA A 78 8.19 -7.44 -15.68
C ALA A 78 9.57 -7.26 -16.36
N PRO A 79 9.98 -8.17 -17.26
CA PRO A 79 11.22 -7.98 -18.00
C PRO A 79 11.13 -6.70 -18.83
N SER A 80 12.14 -5.85 -18.71
CA SER A 80 12.31 -4.66 -19.53
C SER A 80 12.37 -5.12 -20.99
N ARG A 81 11.30 -4.92 -21.77
CA ARG A 81 11.36 -5.13 -23.21
C ARG A 81 12.35 -4.09 -23.78
N THR A 82 13.56 -4.55 -24.06
CA THR A 82 14.58 -3.87 -24.86
C THR A 82 14.60 -4.49 -26.24
#